data_AF-A0A1V5PR81-F1
#
_entry.id   AF-A0A1V5PR81-F1
#
_cell.length_a   1.000
_cell.length_b   1.000
_cell.length_c   1.000
_cell.angle_alpha   90.00
_cell.angle_beta   90.00
_cell.angle_gamma   90.00
#
_symmetry.space_group_name_H-M   'P 1'
#
loop_
_entity.id
_entity.type
_entity.pdbx_description
1 polymer ?
#
loop_
_entity_poly.entity_id
_entity_poly.type
_entity_poly.pdbx_seq_one_letter_code
_entity_poly.pdbx_strand_id
1 'polypeptide(L)'
;MVWAVDLAPHLYSISLEVKVDLPSEEGKFMGFFSLLERRMSEIGAITSLSTDKNRVDFVLNTRLSSERIKYILSKSGMFSVKEQARKKTDMEIKYAYCDFEADFSPELNITLSKESGEAFAKITEENIDKKLPCFLDEELLLEPVVRKKISHVRLVLTYCSEDPGYYAGDLAVILRNGPLNSEVSIT
;
A
#
# COMPACT_ATOMS: atom_id res chain seq x y z
N MET A 1 -18.57 38.28 -12.63
CA MET A 1 -18.65 36.88 -13.06
C MET A 1 -17.96 36.07 -12.00
N VAL A 2 -18.74 35.52 -11.07
CA VAL A 2 -18.22 34.85 -9.87
C VAL A 2 -18.08 33.38 -10.20
N TRP A 3 -16.86 32.87 -10.23
CA TRP A 3 -16.58 31.45 -10.30
C TRP A 3 -16.68 30.92 -8.88
N ALA A 4 -17.65 30.05 -8.61
CA ALA A 4 -17.66 29.27 -7.38
C ALA A 4 -16.54 28.24 -7.48
N VAL A 5 -15.42 28.50 -6.82
CA VAL A 5 -14.40 27.48 -6.55
C VAL A 5 -14.89 26.75 -5.31
N ASP A 6 -15.31 25.50 -5.47
CA ASP A 6 -15.68 24.64 -4.35
C ASP A 6 -14.40 24.25 -3.60
N LEU A 7 -13.95 25.14 -2.72
CA LEU A 7 -12.73 25.00 -1.93
C LEU A 7 -13.09 24.53 -0.52
N ALA A 8 -13.50 23.26 -0.40
CA ALA A 8 -13.35 22.51 0.84
C ALA A 8 -13.21 21.01 0.52
N PRO A 9 -12.09 20.35 0.84
CA PRO A 9 -12.04 18.89 0.80
C PRO A 9 -13.04 18.37 1.84
N HIS A 10 -14.07 17.65 1.39
CA HIS A 10 -15.06 17.06 2.29
C HIS A 10 -14.36 16.16 3.31
N LEU A 11 -14.42 16.54 4.58
CA LEU A 11 -13.99 15.70 5.69
C LEU A 11 -15.16 14.77 6.02
N TYR A 12 -14.96 13.48 5.86
CA TYR A 12 -15.93 12.45 6.21
C TYR A 12 -15.66 11.94 7.62
N SER A 13 -16.73 11.75 8.39
CA SER A 13 -16.71 10.90 9.58
C SER A 13 -17.20 9.52 9.17
N ILE A 14 -16.32 8.54 9.19
CA ILE A 14 -16.60 7.18 8.73
C ILE A 14 -16.56 6.24 9.93
N SER A 15 -17.55 5.34 10.02
CA SER A 15 -17.53 4.21 10.93
C SER A 15 -17.35 2.93 10.13
N LEU A 16 -16.40 2.09 10.53
CA LEU A 16 -16.05 0.84 9.85
C LEU A 16 -15.93 -0.26 10.88
N GLU A 17 -16.57 -1.39 10.58
CA GLU A 17 -16.40 -2.63 11.32
C GLU A 17 -15.43 -3.53 10.54
N VAL A 18 -14.34 -3.94 11.20
CA VAL A 18 -13.35 -4.86 10.64
C VAL A 18 -13.40 -6.18 11.40
N LYS A 19 -13.74 -7.26 10.71
CA LYS A 19 -13.64 -8.64 11.19
C LYS A 19 -12.31 -9.22 10.75
N VAL A 20 -11.58 -9.77 11.70
CA VAL A 20 -10.27 -10.39 11.50
C VAL A 20 -10.42 -11.91 11.55
N ASP A 21 -9.96 -12.60 10.51
CA ASP A 21 -9.92 -14.06 10.48
C ASP A 21 -8.60 -14.57 11.06
N LEU A 22 -8.44 -14.46 12.38
CA LEU A 22 -7.27 -14.97 13.08
C LEU A 22 -7.68 -15.93 14.20
N PRO A 23 -6.92 -17.02 14.42
CA PRO A 23 -7.08 -17.82 15.62
C PRO A 23 -6.88 -16.93 16.84
N SER A 24 -7.71 -17.12 17.87
CA SER A 24 -7.80 -16.29 19.08
C SER A 24 -6.56 -16.33 20.00
N GLU A 25 -5.40 -16.72 19.47
CA GLU A 25 -4.12 -16.55 20.16
C GLU A 25 -3.84 -15.04 20.29
N GLU A 26 -3.97 -14.51 21.51
CA GLU A 26 -3.90 -13.07 21.82
C GLU A 26 -2.68 -12.37 21.19
N GLY A 27 -1.52 -13.04 21.15
CA GLY A 27 -0.29 -12.47 20.58
C GLY A 27 -0.36 -12.19 19.07
N LYS A 28 -1.03 -13.06 18.29
CA LYS A 28 -1.18 -12.88 16.84
C LYS A 28 -2.18 -11.79 16.51
N PHE A 29 -3.29 -11.74 17.26
CA PHE A 29 -4.30 -10.70 17.11
C PHE A 29 -3.74 -9.31 17.44
N MET A 30 -2.99 -9.16 18.53
CA MET A 30 -2.41 -7.86 18.90
C MET A 30 -1.38 -7.35 17.89
N GLY A 31 -0.53 -8.24 17.35
CA GLY A 31 0.40 -7.87 16.28
C GLY A 31 -0.34 -7.39 15.03
N PHE A 32 -1.36 -8.12 14.62
CA PHE A 32 -2.22 -7.76 13.50
C PHE A 32 -2.95 -6.43 13.72
N PHE A 33 -3.59 -6.27 14.88
CA PHE A 33 -4.30 -5.06 15.27
C PHE A 33 -3.39 -3.82 15.21
N SER A 34 -2.14 -3.94 15.67
CA SER A 34 -1.20 -2.83 15.62
C SER A 34 -0.87 -2.35 14.20
N LEU A 35 -0.85 -3.26 13.22
CA LEU A 35 -0.65 -2.90 11.81
C LEU A 35 -1.90 -2.24 11.24
N LEU A 36 -3.08 -2.76 11.58
CA LEU A 36 -4.36 -2.20 11.17
C LEU A 36 -4.55 -0.77 11.70
N GLU A 37 -4.28 -0.56 12.99
CA GLU A 37 -4.36 0.75 13.65
C GLU A 37 -3.40 1.77 13.01
N ARG A 38 -2.17 1.36 12.67
CA ARG A 38 -1.22 2.23 11.97
C ARG A 38 -1.74 2.67 10.61
N ARG A 39 -2.26 1.74 9.80
CA ARG A 39 -2.89 2.09 8.50
C ARG A 39 -4.05 3.05 8.69
N MET A 40 -4.93 2.79 9.67
CA MET A 40 -6.07 3.66 9.94
C MET A 40 -5.67 5.06 10.38
N SER A 41 -4.62 5.17 11.19
CA SER A 41 -4.06 6.45 11.65
C SER A 41 -3.44 7.28 10.51
N GLU A 42 -3.03 6.63 9.42
CA GLU A 42 -2.52 7.31 8.21
C GLU A 42 -3.63 7.75 7.27
N ILE A 43 -4.69 6.96 7.21
CA ILE A 43 -5.90 7.27 6.44
C ILE A 43 -6.61 8.49 7.04
N GLY A 44 -6.64 8.63 8.36
CA GLY A 44 -7.31 9.74 9.03
C GLY A 44 -7.11 9.76 10.53
N ALA A 45 -7.71 10.78 11.17
CA ALA A 45 -7.68 10.91 12.61
C ALA A 45 -8.71 9.95 13.24
N ILE A 46 -8.24 8.94 13.96
CA ILE A 46 -9.10 8.02 14.72
C ILE A 46 -9.73 8.80 15.88
N THR A 47 -11.07 8.88 15.89
CA THR A 47 -11.85 9.54 16.94
C THR A 47 -12.44 8.56 17.94
N SER A 48 -12.63 7.30 17.52
CA SER A 48 -13.05 6.22 18.41
C SER A 48 -12.48 4.89 17.92
N LEU A 49 -12.14 4.03 18.88
CA LEU A 49 -11.58 2.70 18.66
C LEU A 49 -12.13 1.76 19.71
N SER A 50 -12.76 0.67 19.28
CA SER A 50 -13.19 -0.41 20.18
C SER A 50 -12.86 -1.78 19.59
N THR A 51 -12.63 -2.75 20.47
CA THR A 51 -12.29 -4.13 20.10
C THR A 51 -13.16 -5.11 20.87
N ASP A 52 -13.77 -6.06 20.17
CA ASP A 52 -14.53 -7.17 20.76
C ASP A 52 -14.13 -8.48 20.07
N LYS A 53 -13.38 -9.33 20.80
CA LYS A 53 -12.84 -10.61 20.28
C LYS A 53 -12.03 -10.42 19.00
N ASN A 54 -12.60 -10.75 17.85
CA ASN A 54 -12.00 -10.66 16.53
C ASN A 54 -12.59 -9.52 15.67
N ARG A 55 -13.33 -8.60 16.31
CA ARG A 55 -13.94 -7.42 15.70
C ARG A 55 -13.26 -6.16 16.21
N VAL A 56 -13.04 -5.24 15.29
CA VAL A 56 -12.48 -3.93 15.57
C VAL A 56 -13.35 -2.89 14.91
N ASP A 57 -13.85 -1.94 15.69
CA ASP A 57 -14.62 -0.82 15.19
C ASP A 57 -13.76 0.44 15.20
N PHE A 58 -13.66 1.08 14.04
CA PHE A 58 -13.01 2.37 13.89
C PHE A 58 -14.05 3.45 13.60
N VAL A 59 -13.90 4.59 14.26
CA VAL A 59 -14.49 5.85 13.81
C VAL A 59 -13.35 6.80 13.51
N LEU A 60 -13.32 7.34 12.29
CA LEU A 60 -12.26 8.23 11.84
C LEU A 60 -12.78 9.44 11.06
N ASN A 61 -12.08 10.55 11.20
CA ASN A 61 -12.19 11.73 10.36
C ASN A 61 -11.15 11.66 9.25
N THR A 62 -11.59 11.62 8.00
CA THR A 62 -10.71 11.42 6.83
C THR A 62 -11.22 12.17 5.60
N ARG A 63 -10.32 12.40 4.64
CA ARG A 63 -10.67 12.93 3.31
C ARG A 63 -10.94 11.81 2.29
N LEU A 64 -10.67 10.56 2.66
CA LEU A 64 -10.89 9.40 1.80
C LEU A 64 -12.36 8.96 1.84
N SER A 65 -12.87 8.46 0.72
CA SER A 65 -14.17 7.80 0.67
C SER A 65 -14.11 6.42 1.35
N SER A 66 -15.27 5.91 1.78
CA SER A 66 -15.37 4.55 2.36
C SER A 66 -14.78 3.48 1.45
N GLU A 67 -14.99 3.60 0.13
CA GLU A 67 -14.48 2.63 -0.86
C GLU A 67 -12.95 2.64 -0.96
N ARG A 68 -12.31 3.81 -0.87
CA ARG A 68 -10.84 3.90 -0.82
C ARG A 68 -10.28 3.30 0.46
N ILE A 69 -10.93 3.52 1.60
CA ILE A 69 -10.52 2.92 2.87
C ILE A 69 -10.66 1.41 2.83
N LYS A 70 -11.80 0.91 2.35
CA LYS A 70 -12.02 -0.53 2.15
C LYS A 70 -10.96 -1.14 1.25
N TYR A 71 -10.62 -0.46 0.15
CA TYR A 71 -9.54 -0.87 -0.73
C TYR A 71 -8.21 -0.99 0.03
N ILE A 72 -7.76 0.06 0.73
CA ILE A 72 -6.49 0.04 1.49
C ILE A 72 -6.45 -1.09 2.51
N LEU A 73 -7.55 -1.31 3.23
CA LEU A 73 -7.62 -2.33 4.28
C LEU A 73 -7.73 -3.74 3.72
N SER A 74 -8.37 -3.93 2.55
CA SER A 74 -8.49 -5.23 1.90
C SER A 74 -7.16 -5.79 1.39
N LYS A 75 -6.17 -4.92 1.18
CA LYS A 75 -4.85 -5.29 0.66
C LYS A 75 -3.98 -5.86 1.78
N SER A 76 -3.35 -7.00 1.55
CA SER A 76 -2.34 -7.50 2.47
C SER A 76 -1.14 -6.56 2.48
N GLY A 77 -0.68 -6.05 1.35
CA GLY A 77 0.52 -5.21 1.25
C GLY A 77 1.80 -5.98 0.92
N MET A 78 1.67 -7.21 0.40
CA MET A 78 2.81 -8.00 -0.07
C MET A 78 3.25 -7.50 -1.45
N PHE A 79 4.45 -6.92 -1.53
CA PHE A 79 5.06 -6.53 -2.79
C PHE A 79 5.99 -7.61 -3.29
N SER A 80 5.81 -8.06 -4.54
CA SER A 80 6.62 -9.14 -5.11
C SER A 80 7.02 -8.82 -6.54
N VAL A 81 8.17 -9.35 -6.97
CA VAL A 81 8.62 -9.22 -8.36
C VAL A 81 8.78 -10.60 -8.97
N LYS A 82 8.43 -10.75 -10.25
CA LYS A 82 8.52 -12.02 -10.96
C LYS A 82 9.49 -11.91 -12.12
N GLU A 83 10.56 -12.70 -12.05
CA GLU A 83 11.43 -12.91 -13.19
C GLU A 83 10.74 -13.79 -14.24
N GLN A 84 11.01 -13.58 -15.53
CA GLN A 84 10.29 -14.26 -16.63
C GLN A 84 10.27 -15.80 -16.56
N ALA A 85 11.16 -16.42 -15.78
CA ALA A 85 11.24 -17.88 -15.60
C ALA A 85 11.30 -18.36 -14.14
N ARG A 86 11.29 -17.45 -13.16
CA ARG A 86 11.36 -17.82 -11.73
C ARG A 86 10.01 -17.62 -11.03
N LYS A 87 9.92 -18.19 -9.82
CA LYS A 87 8.84 -17.88 -8.89
C LYS A 87 8.91 -16.40 -8.49
N LYS A 88 7.77 -15.85 -8.08
CA LYS A 88 7.69 -14.53 -7.46
C LYS A 88 8.64 -14.48 -6.26
N THR A 89 9.35 -13.36 -6.14
CA THR A 89 10.21 -13.05 -5.00
C THR A 89 9.58 -11.90 -4.24
N ASP A 90 9.26 -12.15 -2.98
CA ASP A 90 8.69 -11.15 -2.09
C ASP A 90 9.76 -10.16 -1.66
N MET A 91 9.38 -8.89 -1.61
CA MET A 91 10.26 -7.77 -1.37
C MET A 91 9.83 -7.07 -0.10
N GLU A 92 10.71 -7.06 0.89
CA GLU A 92 10.51 -6.34 2.12
C GLU A 92 10.71 -4.84 1.88
N ILE A 93 9.69 -4.07 2.25
CA ILE A 93 9.67 -2.62 2.11
C ILE A 93 9.97 -1.99 3.46
N LYS A 94 11.02 -1.17 3.50
CA LYS A 94 11.39 -0.39 4.68
C LYS A 94 10.58 0.89 4.81
N TYR A 95 10.28 1.52 3.66
CA TYR A 95 9.56 2.78 3.62
C TYR A 95 8.87 2.98 2.27
N ALA A 96 7.68 3.58 2.27
CA ALA A 96 7.02 4.02 1.05
C ALA A 96 6.31 5.35 1.29
N TYR A 97 6.35 6.24 0.30
CA TYR A 97 5.65 7.52 0.32
C TYR A 97 5.23 7.95 -1.09
N CYS A 98 4.20 8.77 -1.17
CA CYS A 98 3.80 9.44 -2.39
C CYS A 98 4.42 10.84 -2.41
N ASP A 99 5.05 11.20 -3.52
CA ASP A 99 5.48 12.56 -3.83
C ASP A 99 4.74 13.06 -5.07
N PHE A 100 4.87 14.34 -5.38
CA PHE A 100 4.39 14.92 -6.62
C PHE A 100 5.54 15.58 -7.35
N GLU A 101 5.73 15.17 -8.61
CA GLU A 101 6.69 15.81 -9.49
C GLU A 101 6.29 17.25 -9.84
N ALA A 102 7.20 17.99 -10.46
CA ALA A 102 6.98 19.40 -10.83
C ALA A 102 5.78 19.62 -11.77
N ASP A 103 5.40 18.58 -12.52
CA ASP A 103 4.22 18.53 -13.40
C ASP A 103 2.94 18.05 -12.70
N PHE A 104 2.99 17.88 -11.37
CA PHE A 104 1.93 17.30 -10.52
C PHE A 104 1.64 15.81 -10.78
N SER A 105 2.52 15.10 -11.48
CA SER A 105 2.41 13.65 -11.62
C SER A 105 2.70 12.97 -10.27
N PRO A 106 1.83 12.07 -9.78
CA PRO A 106 2.07 11.37 -8.53
C PRO A 106 3.16 10.30 -8.69
N GLU A 107 4.10 10.27 -7.76
CA GLU A 107 5.18 9.30 -7.71
C GLU A 107 5.18 8.49 -6.43
N LEU A 108 5.10 7.18 -6.57
CA LEU A 108 5.26 6.26 -5.45
C LEU A 108 6.74 5.92 -5.30
N ASN A 109 7.33 6.41 -4.22
CA ASN A 109 8.71 6.16 -3.84
C ASN A 109 8.75 5.02 -2.84
N ILE A 110 9.50 3.96 -3.17
CA ILE A 110 9.65 2.75 -2.35
C ILE A 110 11.13 2.58 -1.99
N THR A 111 11.40 2.39 -0.70
CA THR A 111 12.71 1.99 -0.20
C THR A 111 12.62 0.56 0.33
N LEU A 112 13.35 -0.36 -0.30
CA LEU A 112 13.47 -1.74 0.13
C LEU A 112 14.35 -1.85 1.38
N SER A 113 14.21 -2.98 2.08
CA SER A 113 15.21 -3.41 3.03
C SER A 113 16.55 -3.67 2.33
N LYS A 114 17.63 -3.77 3.10
CA LYS A 114 18.96 -4.01 2.52
C LYS A 114 19.00 -5.34 1.76
N GLU A 115 18.46 -6.40 2.37
CA GLU A 115 18.43 -7.75 1.81
C GLU A 115 17.58 -7.79 0.52
N SER A 116 16.39 -7.20 0.54
CA SER A 116 15.55 -7.09 -0.66
C SER A 116 16.17 -6.20 -1.73
N GLY A 117 16.91 -5.15 -1.37
CA GLY A 117 17.66 -4.33 -2.33
C GLY A 117 18.78 -5.11 -3.05
N GLU A 118 19.52 -5.94 -2.32
CA GLU A 118 20.55 -6.81 -2.91
C GLU A 118 19.92 -7.87 -3.83
N ALA A 119 18.81 -8.47 -3.41
CA ALA A 119 18.05 -9.40 -4.24
C ALA A 119 17.50 -8.72 -5.51
N PHE A 120 16.92 -7.54 -5.37
CA PHE A 120 16.36 -6.76 -6.48
C PHE A 120 17.46 -6.31 -7.47
N ALA A 121 18.65 -5.96 -6.99
CA ALA A 121 19.80 -5.64 -7.83
C ALA A 121 20.22 -6.84 -8.70
N LYS A 122 20.24 -8.05 -8.12
CA LYS A 122 20.53 -9.28 -8.87
C LYS A 122 19.44 -9.58 -9.90
N ILE A 123 18.17 -9.45 -9.50
CA ILE A 123 17.02 -9.67 -10.38
C ILE A 123 17.07 -8.73 -11.58
N THR A 124 17.32 -7.44 -11.36
CA THR A 124 17.38 -6.46 -12.45
C THR A 124 18.58 -6.68 -13.38
N GLU A 125 19.72 -7.12 -12.86
CA GLU A 125 20.90 -7.50 -13.67
C GLU A 125 20.62 -8.68 -14.61
N GLU A 126 19.90 -9.71 -14.13
CA GLU A 126 19.55 -10.91 -14.92
C GLU A 126 18.42 -10.65 -15.95
N ASN A 127 17.72 -9.52 -15.80
CA ASN A 127 16.53 -9.17 -16.59
C ASN A 127 16.69 -7.89 -17.43
N ILE A 128 17.92 -7.44 -17.71
CA ILE A 128 18.17 -6.30 -18.61
C ILE A 128 17.50 -6.53 -19.98
N ASP A 129 16.88 -5.47 -20.50
CA ASP A 129 16.06 -5.40 -21.72
C ASP A 129 14.82 -6.31 -21.72
N LYS A 130 14.45 -6.85 -20.55
CA LYS A 130 13.23 -7.63 -20.36
C LYS A 130 12.23 -6.87 -19.50
N LYS A 131 10.98 -7.28 -19.63
CA LYS A 131 9.90 -6.87 -18.74
C LYS A 131 10.03 -7.55 -17.37
N LEU A 132 9.85 -6.80 -16.30
CA LEU A 132 9.91 -7.29 -14.92
C LEU A 132 8.58 -7.06 -14.19
N PRO A 133 7.61 -7.98 -14.31
CA PRO A 133 6.33 -7.87 -13.59
C PRO A 133 6.49 -7.65 -12.07
N CYS A 134 5.86 -6.61 -11.55
CA CYS A 134 5.75 -6.28 -10.14
C CYS A 134 4.30 -6.45 -9.68
N PHE A 135 4.10 -7.02 -8.50
CA PHE A 135 2.79 -7.38 -7.96
C PHE A 135 2.56 -6.77 -6.59
N LEU A 136 1.30 -6.48 -6.29
CA LEU A 136 0.78 -6.22 -4.96
C LEU A 136 -0.29 -7.27 -4.66
N ASP A 137 -0.11 -8.11 -3.63
CA ASP A 137 -1.08 -9.13 -3.21
C ASP A 137 -1.56 -10.03 -4.37
N GLU A 138 -0.64 -10.44 -5.24
CA GLU A 138 -0.88 -11.21 -6.47
C GLU A 138 -1.44 -10.45 -7.68
N GLU A 139 -1.93 -9.22 -7.52
CA GLU A 139 -2.36 -8.37 -8.65
C GLU A 139 -1.16 -7.72 -9.34
N LEU A 140 -1.15 -7.75 -10.67
CA LEU A 140 -0.10 -7.08 -11.45
C LEU A 140 -0.24 -5.57 -11.26
N LEU A 141 0.76 -4.97 -10.63
CA LEU A 141 0.80 -3.53 -10.38
C LEU A 141 1.46 -2.79 -11.54
N LEU A 142 2.62 -3.29 -12.01
CA LEU A 142 3.31 -2.73 -13.17
C LEU A 142 4.21 -3.75 -13.85
N GLU A 143 4.60 -3.46 -15.10
CA GLU A 143 5.47 -4.33 -15.90
C GLU A 143 6.54 -3.53 -16.67
N PRO A 144 7.50 -2.89 -15.98
CA PRO A 144 8.49 -2.03 -16.61
C PRO A 144 9.55 -2.85 -17.36
N VAL A 145 10.17 -2.23 -18.36
CA VAL A 145 11.35 -2.77 -19.03
C VAL A 145 12.60 -2.37 -18.24
N VAL A 146 13.38 -3.36 -17.80
CA VAL A 146 14.61 -3.12 -17.04
C VAL A 146 15.70 -2.65 -18.00
N ARG A 147 16.20 -1.42 -17.82
CA ARG A 147 17.24 -0.85 -18.70
C ARG A 147 18.66 -1.04 -18.18
N LYS A 148 18.79 -1.21 -16.88
CA LYS A 148 20.08 -1.38 -16.19
C LYS A 148 19.85 -2.05 -14.85
N LYS A 149 20.93 -2.61 -14.29
CA LYS A 149 20.97 -3.04 -12.90
C LYS A 149 20.59 -1.89 -11.96
N ILE A 150 19.69 -2.16 -11.02
CA ILE A 150 19.26 -1.21 -9.98
C ILE A 150 19.96 -1.62 -8.68
N SER A 151 21.17 -1.10 -8.46
CA SER A 151 21.99 -1.43 -7.28
C SER A 151 21.58 -0.68 -5.99
N HIS A 152 20.60 0.21 -6.07
CA HIS A 152 20.15 1.00 -4.93
C HIS A 152 18.87 0.39 -4.34
N VAL A 153 18.67 0.60 -3.04
CA VAL A 153 17.45 0.18 -2.33
C VAL A 153 16.21 0.99 -2.69
N ARG A 154 16.33 2.03 -3.53
CA ARG A 154 15.24 2.95 -3.87
C ARG A 154 14.67 2.63 -5.25
N LEU A 155 13.35 2.53 -5.31
CA LEU A 155 12.55 2.40 -6.51
C LEU A 155 11.61 3.59 -6.59
N VAL A 156 11.46 4.14 -7.79
CA VAL A 156 10.49 5.18 -8.08
C VAL A 156 9.52 4.60 -9.10
N LEU A 157 8.24 4.64 -8.76
CA LEU A 157 7.15 4.21 -9.63
C LEU A 157 6.33 5.44 -10.00
N THR A 158 6.54 5.93 -11.21
CA THR A 158 5.78 7.06 -11.77
C THR A 158 4.46 6.53 -12.32
N TYR A 159 3.33 7.05 -11.81
CA TYR A 159 2.00 6.71 -12.31
C TYR A 159 1.58 7.73 -13.37
N CYS A 160 1.23 7.28 -14.56
CA CYS A 160 0.51 8.13 -15.50
C CYS A 160 -0.90 8.37 -14.92
N SER A 161 -1.26 9.64 -14.73
CA SER A 161 -2.44 10.15 -14.03
C SER A 161 -3.81 9.74 -14.58
N GLU A 162 -3.85 8.89 -15.61
CA GLU A 162 -5.08 8.50 -16.31
C GLU A 162 -5.65 7.14 -15.88
N ASP A 163 -4.98 6.38 -15.01
CA ASP A 163 -5.51 5.10 -14.51
C ASP A 163 -6.22 5.30 -13.14
N PRO A 164 -7.57 5.36 -13.11
CA PRO A 164 -8.34 5.69 -11.90
C PRO A 164 -8.35 4.57 -10.85
N GLY A 165 -7.75 3.42 -11.14
CA GLY A 165 -7.75 2.26 -10.25
C GLY A 165 -6.83 2.37 -9.03
N TYR A 166 -5.76 3.16 -9.11
CA TYR A 166 -4.72 3.18 -8.08
C TYR A 166 -4.27 4.59 -7.73
N TYR A 167 -4.51 5.02 -6.48
CA TYR A 167 -3.92 6.25 -5.95
C TYR A 167 -2.56 5.93 -5.34
N ALA A 168 -1.49 6.60 -5.81
CA ALA A 168 -0.13 6.40 -5.28
C ALA A 168 -0.04 6.61 -3.76
N GLY A 169 -0.83 7.53 -3.20
CA GLY A 169 -0.96 7.71 -1.75
C GLY A 169 -1.53 6.49 -1.02
N ASP A 170 -2.54 5.83 -1.59
CA ASP A 170 -3.16 4.63 -1.00
C ASP A 170 -2.15 3.46 -1.01
N LEU A 171 -1.44 3.29 -2.12
CA LEU A 171 -0.36 2.30 -2.24
C LEU A 171 0.78 2.57 -1.25
N ALA A 172 1.17 3.83 -1.04
CA ALA A 172 2.18 4.17 -0.04
C ALA A 172 1.77 3.75 1.38
N VAL A 173 0.51 3.97 1.75
CA VAL A 173 -0.06 3.51 3.04
C VAL A 173 -0.03 1.99 3.15
N ILE A 174 -0.47 1.29 2.11
CA ILE A 174 -0.47 -0.19 2.07
C ILE A 174 0.95 -0.73 2.25
N LEU A 175 1.89 -0.27 1.42
CA LEU A 175 3.24 -0.82 1.33
C LEU A 175 4.10 -0.52 2.56
N ARG A 176 4.01 0.69 3.13
CA ARG A 176 4.86 1.04 4.29
C ARG A 176 4.45 0.36 5.59
N ASN A 177 3.19 -0.08 5.67
CA ASN A 177 2.67 -0.81 6.83
C ASN A 177 2.84 -2.33 6.69
N GLY A 178 3.54 -2.78 5.63
CA GLY A 178 3.91 -4.17 5.41
C GLY A 178 2.72 -5.09 5.15
N PRO A 179 2.97 -6.38 4.91
CA PRO A 179 1.92 -7.37 4.69
C PRO A 179 1.09 -7.58 5.98
N LEU A 180 -0.23 -7.53 5.84
CA LEU A 180 -1.15 -8.02 6.85
C LEU A 180 -1.02 -9.55 6.89
N ASN A 181 -0.78 -10.09 8.09
CA ASN A 181 -0.60 -11.53 8.29
C ASN A 181 -1.93 -12.33 8.27
N SER A 182 -3.04 -11.69 7.90
CA SER A 182 -4.35 -12.32 7.71
C SER A 182 -5.27 -11.45 6.85
N GLU A 183 -6.32 -12.07 6.31
CA GLU A 183 -7.39 -11.40 5.59
C GLU A 183 -8.31 -10.63 6.55
N VAL A 184 -8.87 -9.52 6.06
CA VAL A 184 -9.91 -8.76 6.74
C VAL A 184 -11.21 -8.81 5.98
N SER A 185 -12.31 -8.94 6.71
CA SER A 185 -13.64 -8.71 6.19
C SER A 185 -14.16 -7.38 6.74
N ILE A 186 -14.53 -6.46 5.84
CA ILE A 186 -14.99 -5.12 6.21
C ILE A 186 -16.50 -5.06 5.96
N THR A 187 -17.26 -4.66 6.97
CA THR A 187 -18.73 -4.50 6.89
C THR A 187 -19.12 -3.04 7.05
#